data_AF-A0A3M2WE54-F1
#
_entry.id   AF-A0A3M2WE54-F1
#
_cell.length_a   1.000
_cell.length_b   1.000
_cell.length_c   1.000
_cell.angle_alpha   90.00
_cell.angle_beta   90.00
_cell.angle_gamma   90.00
#
_symmetry.space_group_name_H-M   'P 1'
#
loop_
_entity.id
_entity.type
_entity.pdbx_description
1 polymer ?
#
loop_
_entity_poly.entity_id
_entity_poly.type
_entity_poly.pdbx_seq_one_letter_code
_entity_poly.pdbx_strand_id
1 'polypeptide(L)' 'GCFTLLPVCCLGNCDKAPAVMVDDDTFGDVQPATVAKMLEGYL' A
#
# COMPACT_ATOMS: atom_id res chain seq x y z
N GLY A 1 -8.88 -15.37 5.49
CA GLY A 1 -8.59 -13.92 5.47
C GLY A 1 -7.58 -13.68 4.39
N CYS A 2 -7.79 -12.70 3.53
CA CYS A 2 -7.00 -12.52 2.30
C CYS A 2 -5.85 -11.51 2.46
N PHE A 3 -5.86 -10.67 3.50
CA PHE A 3 -4.84 -9.64 3.70
C PHE A 3 -4.42 -9.57 5.17
N THR A 4 -3.14 -9.22 5.38
CA THR A 4 -2.56 -8.93 6.69
C THR A 4 -2.01 -7.50 6.67
N LEU A 5 -2.39 -6.68 7.65
CA LEU A 5 -1.85 -5.32 7.78
C LEU A 5 -0.62 -5.35 8.67
N LEU A 6 0.54 -5.01 8.10
CA LEU A 6 1.82 -4.96 8.80
C LEU A 6 2.33 -3.50 8.85
N PRO A 7 2.67 -2.98 10.03
CA PRO A 7 3.33 -1.68 10.12
C PRO A 7 4.78 -1.78 9.66
N VAL A 8 5.24 -0.80 8.89
CA VAL A 8 6.63 -0.68 8.42
C VAL A 8 7.15 0.73 8.67
N CYS A 9 8.43 0.85 9.04
CA CYS A 9 9.00 2.15 9.43
C CYS A 9 9.32 3.04 8.23
N CYS A 10 9.81 2.47 7.12
CA CYS A 10 10.11 3.19 5.88
C CYS A 10 10.16 2.21 4.70
N LEU A 11 9.60 2.61 3.55
CA LEU A 11 9.65 1.86 2.28
C LEU A 11 10.62 2.49 1.25
N GLY A 12 11.37 3.53 1.63
CA GLY A 12 12.26 4.25 0.72
C GLY A 12 11.56 5.09 -0.37
N ASN A 13 10.23 5.24 -0.29
CA ASN A 13 9.40 5.99 -1.24
C ASN A 13 8.88 7.31 -0.63
N CYS A 14 9.75 8.02 0.10
CA CYS A 14 9.38 9.16 0.94
C CYS A 14 8.88 10.38 0.15
N ASP A 15 9.34 10.55 -1.08
CA ASP A 15 8.93 11.62 -2.00
C ASP A 15 7.47 11.47 -2.48
N LYS A 16 6.90 10.28 -2.37
CA LYS A 16 5.52 9.93 -2.74
C LYS A 16 4.72 9.41 -1.54
N ALA A 17 5.02 9.92 -0.35
CA ALA A 17 4.27 9.55 0.85
C ALA A 17 2.80 10.05 0.75
N PRO A 18 1.82 9.33 1.29
CA PRO A 18 1.92 8.06 2.02
C PRO A 18 2.17 6.86 1.10
N ALA A 19 3.05 5.95 1.51
CA ALA A 19 3.42 4.77 0.75
C ALA A 19 2.96 3.47 1.43
N VAL A 20 2.53 2.51 0.62
CA VAL A 20 2.11 1.16 1.03
C VAL A 20 2.76 0.15 0.10
N MET A 21 3.08 -1.03 0.62
CA MET A 21 3.58 -2.16 -0.17
C MET A 21 2.59 -3.32 -0.02
N VAL A 22 2.19 -3.91 -1.15
CA VAL A 22 1.41 -5.15 -1.21
C VAL A 22 2.23 -6.16 -1.97
N ASP A 23 2.56 -7.27 -1.32
CA ASP A 23 3.58 -8.21 -1.79
C ASP A 23 4.89 -7.47 -2.14
N ASP A 24 5.30 -7.43 -3.42
CA ASP A 24 6.50 -6.71 -3.89
C ASP A 24 6.18 -5.37 -4.57
N ASP A 25 4.91 -4.99 -4.68
CA ASP A 25 4.48 -3.78 -5.37
C ASP A 25 4.41 -2.59 -4.41
N THR A 26 5.12 -1.51 -4.75
CA THR A 26 5.15 -0.28 -3.95
C THR A 26 4.24 0.79 -4.56
N PHE A 27 3.29 1.26 -3.76
CA PHE A 27 2.35 2.32 -4.10
C PHE A 27 2.70 3.60 -3.33
N GLY A 28 2.62 4.75 -3.99
CA GLY A 28 2.76 6.08 -3.40
C GLY A 28 1.49 6.92 -3.59
N ASP A 29 1.46 8.08 -2.95
CA ASP A 29 0.31 9.02 -2.94
C ASP A 29 -1.01 8.32 -2.57
N VAL A 30 -0.94 7.33 -1.67
CA VAL A 30 -2.07 6.46 -1.34
C VAL A 30 -3.08 7.23 -0.48
N GLN A 31 -4.33 7.26 -0.95
CA GLN A 31 -5.43 7.90 -0.24
C GLN A 31 -6.37 6.83 0.34
N PRO A 32 -6.94 7.02 1.55
CA PRO A 32 -7.84 6.04 2.16
C PRO A 32 -9.01 5.62 1.27
N ALA A 33 -9.53 6.55 0.45
CA ALA A 33 -10.63 6.30 -0.48
C ALA A 33 -10.25 5.39 -1.67
N THR A 34 -8.96 5.24 -2.00
CA THR A 34 -8.49 4.45 -3.14
C THR A 34 -7.95 3.08 -2.76
N VAL A 35 -7.71 2.82 -1.47
CA VAL A 35 -7.15 1.54 -0.96
C VAL A 35 -7.98 0.33 -1.38
N ALA A 36 -9.32 0.40 -1.23
CA ALA A 36 -10.17 -0.73 -1.58
C ALA A 36 -10.05 -1.11 -3.06
N LYS A 37 -10.09 -0.11 -3.95
CA LYS A 37 -9.92 -0.29 -5.39
C LYS A 37 -8.52 -0.84 -5.75
N MET A 38 -7.48 -0.40 -5.04
CA MET A 38 -6.12 -0.91 -5.24
C MET A 38 -6.03 -2.41 -4.92
N LEU A 39 -6.68 -2.85 -3.83
CA LEU A 39 -6.65 -4.25 -3.40
C LEU A 39 -7.48 -5.20 -4.28
N GLU A 40 -8.42 -4.69 -5.10
CA GLU A 40 -9.18 -5.52 -6.05
C GLU A 40 -8.28 -6.27 -7.05
N GLY A 41 -7.08 -5.77 -7.34
CA GLY A 41 -6.09 -6.44 -8.21
C GLY A 41 -5.41 -7.66 -7.58
N TYR A 42 -5.58 -7.88 -6.27
CA TYR A 42 -4.95 -8.97 -5.50
C TYR A 42 -5.98 -9.96 -4.94
N LEU A 43 -7.25 -9.82 -5.33
CA LEU A 43 -8.33 -10.78 -5.03
C LEU A 43 -8.36 -11.90 -6.08
#